data_AF-A0A1V6BSF4-F1
#
_entry.id   AF-A0A1V6BSF4-F1
#
_cell.length_a   1.000
_cell.length_b   1.000
_cell.length_c   1.000
_cell.angle_alpha   90.00
_cell.angle_beta   90.00
_cell.angle_gamma   90.00
#
_symmetry.space_group_name_H-M   'P 1'
#
loop_
_entity.id
_entity.type
_entity.pdbx_description
1 polymer ?
#
loop_
_entity_poly.entity_id
_entity_poly.type
_entity_poly.pdbx_seq_one_letter_code
_entity_poly.pdbx_strand_id
1 'polypeptide(L)'
;MSTFNASEIYQFAIKIESDGEKFYREFSKKFKDKAVSALFNDLADEEVSHRVFFENGLKSFNKYDPAESFPDEYFAYLRAFAENIVFVKDNLEKEIEKIDTKEAALDFAIKRELDTIHYYMEMKGLVSASEVELIDKIIAEERNHFIKLNNLKA
;
A
#
# COMPACT_ATOMS: atom_id res chain seq x y z
N MET A 1 28.68 4.00 -2.43
CA MET A 1 27.49 4.85 -2.24
C MET A 1 26.41 4.25 -3.10
N SER A 2 25.48 3.54 -2.48
CA SER A 2 24.41 2.85 -3.20
C SER A 2 23.45 3.91 -3.70
N THR A 3 23.46 4.15 -5.00
CA THR A 3 22.49 5.02 -5.69
C THR A 3 21.11 4.41 -5.52
N PHE A 4 20.39 4.89 -4.50
CA PHE A 4 18.97 4.65 -4.34
C PHE A 4 18.29 5.27 -5.57
N ASN A 5 17.74 4.42 -6.43
CA ASN A 5 17.14 4.82 -7.69
C ASN A 5 15.66 5.03 -7.41
N ALA A 6 15.04 6.11 -7.88
CA ALA A 6 13.63 6.38 -7.67
C ALA A 6 12.69 5.25 -8.17
N SER A 7 13.20 4.30 -8.96
CA SER A 7 12.59 2.99 -9.19
C SER A 7 12.25 2.20 -7.92
N GLU A 8 13.03 2.35 -6.84
CA GLU A 8 12.85 1.65 -5.56
C GLU A 8 11.56 2.11 -4.84
N ILE A 9 11.16 3.38 -5.03
CA ILE A 9 9.91 3.93 -4.47
C ILE A 9 8.70 3.21 -5.08
N TYR A 10 8.71 2.98 -6.39
CA TYR A 10 7.68 2.19 -7.08
C TYR A 10 7.74 0.72 -6.67
N GLN A 11 8.93 0.15 -6.47
CA GLN A 11 9.06 -1.22 -5.98
C GLN A 11 8.42 -1.38 -4.60
N PHE A 12 8.58 -0.40 -3.71
CA PHE A 12 7.89 -0.38 -2.43
C PHE A 12 6.38 -0.23 -2.58
N ALA A 13 5.89 0.64 -3.47
CA ALA A 13 4.44 0.75 -3.74
C ALA A 13 3.86 -0.59 -4.25
N ILE A 14 4.48 -1.22 -5.24
CA ILE A 14 4.11 -2.56 -5.75
C ILE A 14 4.09 -3.59 -4.62
N LYS A 15 5.07 -3.50 -3.71
CA LYS A 15 5.22 -4.41 -2.59
C LYS A 15 4.14 -4.22 -1.53
N ILE A 16 3.76 -2.97 -1.26
CA ILE A 16 2.67 -2.56 -0.37
C ILE A 16 1.36 -3.17 -0.86
N GLU A 17 1.02 -2.94 -2.13
CA GLU A 17 -0.19 -3.47 -2.77
C GLU A 17 -0.21 -5.00 -2.81
N SER A 18 0.93 -5.62 -3.14
CA SER A 18 1.04 -7.08 -3.14
C SER A 18 0.81 -7.69 -1.75
N ASP A 19 1.22 -7.00 -0.68
CA ASP A 19 0.96 -7.47 0.68
C ASP A 19 -0.49 -7.20 1.10
N GLY A 20 -1.07 -6.05 0.75
CA GLY A 20 -2.48 -5.73 0.98
C GLY A 20 -3.41 -6.75 0.33
N GLU A 21 -3.20 -7.04 -0.97
CA GLU A 21 -3.86 -8.14 -1.69
C GLU A 21 -3.80 -9.44 -0.90
N LYS A 22 -2.61 -9.87 -0.47
CA LYS A 22 -2.44 -11.13 0.26
C LYS A 22 -3.16 -11.10 1.61
N PHE A 23 -3.06 -10.02 2.39
CA PHE A 23 -3.76 -9.88 3.66
C PHE A 23 -5.27 -10.03 3.50
N TYR A 24 -5.84 -9.29 2.55
CA TYR A 24 -7.27 -9.31 2.30
C TYR A 24 -7.76 -10.67 1.81
N ARG A 25 -7.02 -11.35 0.91
CA ARG A 25 -7.36 -12.72 0.49
C ARG A 25 -7.29 -13.74 1.62
N GLU A 26 -6.35 -13.60 2.55
CA GLU A 26 -6.24 -14.52 3.68
C GLU A 26 -7.32 -14.26 4.74
N PHE A 27 -7.61 -13.00 5.06
CA PHE A 27 -8.70 -12.66 5.97
C PHE A 27 -10.07 -13.03 5.40
N SER A 28 -10.30 -12.88 4.10
CA SER A 28 -11.57 -13.26 3.47
C SER A 28 -11.85 -14.77 3.58
N LYS A 29 -10.81 -15.61 3.63
CA LYS A 29 -10.89 -17.05 3.88
C LYS A 29 -10.98 -17.38 5.37
N LYS A 30 -10.27 -16.65 6.23
CA LYS A 30 -10.19 -16.92 7.68
C LYS A 30 -11.53 -16.64 8.37
N PHE A 31 -12.22 -15.55 8.03
CA PHE A 31 -13.44 -15.13 8.70
C PHE A 31 -14.70 -15.58 7.93
N LYS A 32 -15.63 -16.25 8.63
CA LYS A 32 -16.88 -16.78 8.07
C LYS A 32 -18.01 -15.75 7.92
N ASP A 33 -17.80 -14.54 8.42
CA ASP A 33 -18.77 -13.45 8.28
C ASP A 33 -18.85 -13.04 6.80
N LYS A 34 -20.05 -13.13 6.22
CA LYS A 34 -20.25 -12.91 4.78
C LYS A 34 -19.93 -11.48 4.36
N ALA A 35 -20.25 -10.49 5.19
CA ALA A 35 -20.03 -9.09 4.86
C ALA A 35 -18.53 -8.76 4.90
N VAL A 36 -17.82 -9.27 5.93
CA VAL A 36 -16.36 -9.12 6.05
C VAL A 36 -15.63 -9.84 4.92
N SER A 37 -16.01 -11.07 4.63
CA SER A 37 -15.40 -11.85 3.55
C SER A 37 -15.63 -11.21 2.17
N ALA A 38 -16.83 -10.68 1.91
CA ALA A 38 -17.13 -9.97 0.68
C ALA A 38 -16.28 -8.69 0.56
N LEU A 39 -16.28 -7.84 1.59
CA LEU A 39 -15.49 -6.60 1.57
C LEU A 39 -14.00 -6.89 1.35
N PHE A 40 -13.40 -7.82 2.08
CA PHE A 40 -11.98 -8.13 1.88
C PHE A 40 -11.69 -8.70 0.48
N ASN A 41 -12.59 -9.47 -0.13
CA ASN A 41 -12.37 -9.87 -1.51
C ASN A 41 -12.42 -8.70 -2.49
N ASP A 42 -13.37 -7.77 -2.32
CA ASP A 42 -13.48 -6.56 -3.14
C ASP A 42 -12.22 -5.70 -3.00
N LEU A 43 -11.75 -5.44 -1.78
CA LEU A 43 -10.52 -4.68 -1.52
C LEU A 43 -9.30 -5.35 -2.17
N ALA A 44 -9.17 -6.68 -2.05
CA ALA A 44 -8.08 -7.42 -2.68
C ALA A 44 -8.08 -7.33 -4.22
N ASP A 45 -9.25 -7.18 -4.86
CA ASP A 45 -9.35 -6.96 -6.30
C ASP A 45 -8.92 -5.53 -6.69
N GLU A 46 -9.24 -4.54 -5.86
CA GLU A 46 -8.80 -3.15 -6.03
C GLU A 46 -7.27 -3.04 -5.92
N GLU A 47 -6.64 -3.69 -4.93
CA GLU A 47 -5.16 -3.73 -4.72
C GLU A 47 -4.40 -4.34 -5.91
N VAL A 48 -4.98 -5.33 -6.59
CA VAL A 48 -4.39 -5.87 -7.84
C VAL A 48 -4.31 -4.78 -8.90
N SER A 49 -5.35 -3.95 -9.01
CA SER A 49 -5.42 -2.87 -9.98
C SER A 49 -4.40 -1.77 -9.67
N HIS A 50 -4.25 -1.41 -8.40
CA HIS A 50 -3.22 -0.48 -7.92
C HIS A 50 -1.80 -1.01 -8.14
N ARG A 51 -1.55 -2.28 -7.85
CA ARG A 51 -0.26 -2.93 -8.13
C ARG A 51 0.11 -2.84 -9.60
N VAL A 52 -0.82 -3.18 -10.50
CA VAL A 52 -0.63 -3.09 -11.95
C VAL A 52 -0.34 -1.65 -12.39
N PHE A 53 -0.99 -0.67 -11.76
CA PHE A 53 -0.68 0.74 -11.98
C PHE A 53 0.80 1.06 -11.65
N PHE A 54 1.28 0.70 -10.45
CA PHE A 54 2.67 0.98 -10.07
C PHE A 54 3.68 0.17 -10.88
N GLU A 55 3.37 -1.06 -11.27
CA GLU A 55 4.19 -1.86 -12.20
C GLU A 55 4.35 -1.19 -13.57
N ASN A 56 3.29 -0.55 -14.07
CA ASN A 56 3.33 0.20 -15.33
C ASN A 56 4.07 1.55 -15.19
N GLY A 57 3.90 2.22 -14.05
CA GLY A 57 4.68 3.40 -13.66
C GLY A 57 6.18 3.09 -13.66
N LEU A 58 6.59 2.02 -12.98
CA LEU A 58 7.98 1.56 -12.92
C LEU A 58 8.60 1.30 -14.29
N LYS A 59 7.86 0.70 -15.23
CA LYS A 59 8.34 0.48 -16.61
C LYS A 59 8.55 1.79 -17.37
N SER A 60 7.74 2.81 -17.07
CA SER A 60 7.79 4.13 -17.70
C SER A 60 8.81 5.06 -17.04
N PHE A 61 9.18 4.77 -15.79
CA PHE A 61 10.02 5.59 -14.92
C PHE A 61 11.46 5.79 -15.44
N ASN A 62 11.99 4.90 -16.28
CA ASN A 62 13.32 5.02 -16.92
C ASN A 62 13.52 6.27 -17.81
N LYS A 63 12.60 7.24 -17.79
CA LYS A 63 12.59 8.48 -18.58
C LYS A 63 12.54 9.76 -17.75
N TYR A 64 12.41 9.69 -16.43
CA TYR A 64 12.30 10.85 -15.55
C TYR A 64 13.49 10.89 -14.60
N ASP A 65 14.34 11.91 -14.77
CA ASP A 65 15.36 12.28 -13.80
C ASP A 65 14.70 13.31 -12.88
N PRO A 66 14.45 13.00 -11.59
CA PRO A 66 13.89 13.96 -10.67
C PRO A 66 14.83 15.16 -10.67
N ALA A 67 14.33 16.32 -11.11
CA ALA A 67 15.08 17.55 -11.05
C ALA A 67 15.64 17.68 -9.64
N GLU A 68 16.97 17.76 -9.54
CA GLU A 68 17.78 18.03 -8.34
C GLU A 68 16.93 18.55 -7.17
N SER A 69 16.97 17.92 -5.97
CA SER A 69 16.76 18.56 -4.64
C SER A 69 16.09 17.70 -3.54
N PHE A 70 16.17 16.38 -3.54
CA PHE A 70 15.82 15.62 -2.31
C PHE A 70 17.09 15.26 -1.54
N PRO A 71 17.23 15.70 -0.26
CA PRO A 71 18.35 15.28 0.57
C PRO A 71 18.37 13.75 0.71
N ASP A 72 19.56 13.15 0.73
CA ASP A 72 19.73 11.70 0.97
C ASP A 72 18.99 11.21 2.22
N GLU A 73 18.85 12.08 3.22
CA GLU A 73 18.11 11.84 4.46
C GLU A 73 16.60 11.62 4.21
N TYR A 74 15.99 12.32 3.27
CA TYR A 74 14.57 12.15 2.94
C TYR A 74 14.32 10.80 2.26
N PHE A 75 15.23 10.37 1.38
CA PHE A 75 15.17 9.03 0.80
C PHE A 75 15.38 7.94 1.84
N ALA A 76 16.34 8.12 2.76
CA ALA A 76 16.55 7.20 3.87
C ALA A 76 15.30 7.11 4.78
N TYR A 77 14.65 8.23 5.05
CA TYR A 77 13.36 8.28 5.74
C TYR A 77 12.30 7.49 4.98
N LEU A 78 12.08 7.77 3.69
CA LEU A 78 11.01 7.14 2.92
C LEU A 78 11.24 5.63 2.78
N ARG A 79 12.50 5.22 2.60
CA ARG A 79 12.90 3.81 2.65
C ARG A 79 12.55 3.20 4.00
N ALA A 80 13.02 3.78 5.11
CA ALA A 80 12.74 3.27 6.44
C ALA A 80 11.23 3.23 6.74
N PHE A 81 10.47 4.19 6.23
CA PHE A 81 9.02 4.22 6.36
C PHE A 81 8.37 3.09 5.56
N ALA A 82 8.69 2.94 4.27
CA ALA A 82 8.23 1.83 3.43
C ALA A 82 8.59 0.48 4.04
N GLU A 83 9.81 0.36 4.58
CA GLU A 83 10.29 -0.81 5.27
C GLU A 83 9.43 -1.09 6.51
N ASN A 84 9.01 -0.12 7.31
CA ASN A 84 8.08 -0.38 8.43
C ASN A 84 6.71 -0.90 7.96
N ILE A 85 6.25 -0.48 6.79
CA ILE A 85 5.00 -0.95 6.20
C ILE A 85 5.15 -2.38 5.66
N VAL A 86 6.26 -2.65 4.96
CA VAL A 86 6.53 -3.90 4.25
C VAL A 86 7.16 -4.99 5.13
N PHE A 87 8.05 -4.68 6.08
CA PHE A 87 8.79 -5.66 6.91
C PHE A 87 7.90 -6.46 7.85
N VAL A 88 6.61 -6.13 7.97
CA VAL A 88 5.60 -7.06 8.50
C VAL A 88 5.66 -8.42 7.78
N LYS A 89 6.26 -8.49 6.58
CA LYS A 89 6.30 -9.65 5.68
C LYS A 89 7.16 -10.85 6.10
N ASP A 90 8.30 -10.70 6.79
CA ASP A 90 9.06 -11.89 7.25
C ASP A 90 8.25 -12.73 8.27
N ASN A 91 7.12 -12.16 8.69
CA ASN A 91 6.16 -12.79 9.56
C ASN A 91 4.70 -12.62 9.07
N LEU A 92 4.44 -12.32 7.79
CA LEU A 92 3.09 -11.97 7.29
C LEU A 92 2.04 -13.00 7.73
N GLU A 93 2.36 -14.27 7.51
CA GLU A 93 1.53 -15.41 7.88
C GLU A 93 1.35 -15.50 9.40
N LYS A 94 2.41 -15.24 10.18
CA LYS A 94 2.31 -15.22 11.64
C LYS A 94 1.52 -14.03 12.17
N GLU A 95 1.55 -12.87 11.50
CA GLU A 95 0.72 -11.72 11.86
C GLU A 95 -0.75 -11.99 11.56
N ILE A 96 -1.05 -12.60 10.40
CA ILE A 96 -2.40 -13.09 10.06
C ILE A 96 -2.86 -14.15 11.08
N GLU A 97 -1.98 -15.08 11.47
CA GLU A 97 -2.27 -16.12 12.47
C GLU A 97 -2.65 -15.51 13.82
N LYS A 98 -1.97 -14.45 14.28
CA LYS A 98 -2.27 -13.77 15.56
C LYS A 98 -3.63 -13.05 15.58
N ILE A 99 -4.21 -12.75 14.42
CA ILE A 99 -5.45 -11.98 14.30
C ILE A 99 -6.64 -12.93 14.24
N ASP A 100 -7.26 -13.20 15.38
CA ASP A 100 -8.28 -14.26 15.51
C ASP A 100 -9.73 -13.75 15.59
N THR A 101 -9.93 -12.43 15.60
CA THR A 101 -11.26 -11.82 15.60
C THR A 101 -11.47 -10.95 14.37
N LYS A 102 -12.72 -10.85 13.92
CA LYS A 102 -13.07 -9.99 12.79
C LYS A 102 -12.78 -8.52 13.09
N GLU A 103 -12.99 -8.10 14.34
CA GLU A 103 -12.71 -6.75 14.81
C GLU A 103 -11.22 -6.43 14.71
N ALA A 104 -10.35 -7.35 15.14
CA ALA A 104 -8.91 -7.19 15.03
C ALA A 104 -8.43 -7.17 13.57
N ALA A 105 -9.07 -7.93 12.68
CA ALA A 105 -8.76 -7.90 11.25
C ALA A 105 -9.18 -6.58 10.60
N LEU A 106 -10.34 -6.05 10.96
CA LEU A 106 -10.78 -4.72 10.51
C LEU A 106 -9.86 -3.62 11.05
N ASP A 107 -9.43 -3.71 12.31
CA ASP A 107 -8.45 -2.77 12.89
C ASP A 107 -7.11 -2.81 12.17
N PHE A 108 -6.62 -4.01 11.86
CA PHE A 108 -5.41 -4.20 11.09
C PHE A 108 -5.53 -3.58 9.70
N ALA A 109 -6.62 -3.88 8.99
CA ALA A 109 -6.91 -3.34 7.66
C ALA A 109 -6.97 -1.80 7.68
N ILE A 110 -7.70 -1.22 8.63
CA ILE A 110 -7.82 0.24 8.78
C ILE A 110 -6.45 0.89 8.96
N LYS A 111 -5.59 0.32 9.81
CA LYS A 111 -4.24 0.83 10.00
C LYS A 111 -3.43 0.72 8.69
N ARG A 112 -3.56 -0.41 8.00
CA ARG A 112 -2.86 -0.66 6.73
C ARG A 112 -3.22 0.39 5.68
N GLU A 113 -4.50 0.73 5.55
CA GLU A 113 -4.96 1.78 4.64
C GLU A 113 -4.35 3.15 4.97
N LEU A 114 -4.32 3.52 6.25
CA LEU A 114 -3.72 4.79 6.68
C LEU A 114 -2.22 4.86 6.37
N ASP A 115 -1.50 3.76 6.62
CA ASP A 115 -0.07 3.66 6.32
C ASP A 115 0.18 3.75 4.80
N THR A 116 -0.63 3.07 3.99
CA THR A 116 -0.58 3.14 2.52
C THR A 116 -0.87 4.55 1.99
N ILE A 117 -1.93 5.19 2.48
CA ILE A 117 -2.28 6.58 2.14
C ILE A 117 -1.12 7.53 2.45
N HIS A 118 -0.49 7.38 3.63
CA HIS A 118 0.62 8.24 4.02
C HIS A 118 1.83 8.03 3.10
N TYR A 119 2.16 6.78 2.77
CA TYR A 119 3.25 6.46 1.85
C TYR A 119 3.03 7.09 0.47
N TYR A 120 1.82 7.00 -0.07
CA TYR A 120 1.51 7.62 -1.37
C TYR A 120 1.55 9.13 -1.33
N MET A 121 1.18 9.77 -0.22
CA MET A 121 1.34 11.21 -0.06
C MET A 121 2.81 11.64 -0.14
N GLU A 122 3.72 10.91 0.53
CA GLU A 122 5.16 11.19 0.48
C GLU A 122 5.72 10.94 -0.94
N MET A 123 5.30 9.86 -1.59
CA MET A 123 5.72 9.51 -2.95
C MET A 123 5.43 10.61 -3.98
N LYS A 124 4.37 11.42 -3.81
CA LYS A 124 4.01 12.48 -4.77
C LYS A 124 5.11 13.53 -4.96
N GLY A 125 5.95 13.77 -3.95
CA GLY A 125 7.07 14.70 -4.06
C GLY A 125 8.15 14.22 -5.04
N LEU A 126 8.17 12.94 -5.37
CA LEU A 126 9.28 12.24 -6.02
C LEU A 126 8.97 11.80 -7.47
N VAL A 127 7.77 12.13 -7.97
CA VAL A 127 7.29 11.70 -9.28
C VAL A 127 6.91 12.90 -10.17
N SER A 128 6.71 12.65 -11.46
CA SER A 128 6.30 13.70 -12.40
C SER A 128 4.88 14.20 -12.12
N ALA A 129 4.56 15.43 -12.57
CA ALA A 129 3.22 16.01 -12.37
C ALA A 129 2.08 15.14 -12.94
N SER A 130 2.30 14.47 -14.08
CA SER A 130 1.34 13.51 -14.64
C SER A 130 1.13 12.29 -13.76
N GLU A 131 2.15 11.87 -13.02
CA GLU A 131 2.06 10.74 -12.09
C GLU A 131 1.39 11.16 -10.78
N VAL A 132 1.61 12.40 -10.32
CA VAL A 132 0.91 12.97 -9.16
C VAL A 132 -0.61 12.85 -9.30
N GLU A 133 -1.17 13.23 -10.46
CA GLU A 133 -2.62 13.13 -10.70
C GLU A 133 -3.15 11.70 -10.63
N LEU A 134 -2.32 10.73 -11.04
CA LEU A 134 -2.70 9.32 -11.02
C LEU A 134 -2.59 8.74 -9.61
N ILE A 135 -1.55 9.11 -8.85
CA ILE A 135 -1.40 8.75 -7.44
C ILE A 135 -2.53 9.35 -6.61
N ASP A 136 -2.97 10.59 -6.89
CA ASP A 136 -4.10 11.21 -6.19
C ASP A 136 -5.42 10.42 -6.38
N LYS A 137 -5.59 9.74 -7.52
CA LYS A 137 -6.75 8.84 -7.73
C LYS A 137 -6.65 7.61 -6.85
N ILE A 138 -5.49 6.97 -6.76
CA ILE A 138 -5.26 5.82 -5.87
C ILE A 138 -5.50 6.23 -4.42
N ILE A 139 -4.91 7.36 -3.97
CA ILE A 139 -5.15 7.89 -2.61
C ILE A 139 -6.65 8.09 -2.33
N ALA A 140 -7.44 8.53 -3.31
CA ALA A 140 -8.88 8.67 -3.15
C ALA A 140 -9.59 7.32 -3.02
N GLU A 141 -9.13 6.29 -3.72
CA GLU A 141 -9.61 4.92 -3.60
C GLU A 141 -9.28 4.32 -2.22
N GLU A 142 -8.05 4.46 -1.71
CA GLU A 142 -7.66 3.99 -0.37
C GLU A 142 -8.44 4.69 0.74
N ARG A 143 -8.74 5.98 0.58
CA ARG A 143 -9.65 6.69 1.50
C ARG A 143 -11.04 6.09 1.50
N ASN A 144 -11.53 5.64 0.34
CA ASN A 144 -12.80 4.93 0.26
C ASN A 144 -12.72 3.54 0.91
N HIS A 145 -11.59 2.83 0.78
CA HIS A 145 -11.35 1.55 1.48
C HIS A 145 -11.43 1.76 2.99
N PHE A 146 -10.71 2.75 3.51
CA PHE A 146 -10.75 3.15 4.91
C PHE A 146 -12.19 3.42 5.41
N ILE A 147 -13.00 4.14 4.62
CA ILE A 147 -14.41 4.40 4.95
C ILE A 147 -15.23 3.11 4.97
N LYS A 148 -15.09 2.26 3.94
CA LYS A 148 -15.80 0.96 3.86
C LYS A 148 -15.48 0.08 5.08
N LEU A 149 -14.21 0.01 5.47
CA LEU A 149 -13.75 -0.76 6.64
C LEU A 149 -14.33 -0.21 7.95
N ASN A 150 -14.29 1.11 8.17
CA ASN A 150 -14.85 1.73 9.37
C ASN A 150 -16.37 1.54 9.47
N ASN A 151 -17.09 1.66 8.35
CA ASN A 151 -18.54 1.44 8.32
C ASN A 151 -18.91 0.01 8.67
N LEU A 152 -18.08 -0.98 8.30
CA LEU A 152 -18.33 -2.38 8.62
C LEU A 152 -17.95 -2.73 10.06
N LYS A 153 -17.00 -1.99 10.66
CA LYS A 153 -16.59 -2.15 12.05
C LYS A 153 -17.61 -1.56 13.04
N ALA A 154 -18.29 -0.47 12.66
CA ALA A 154 -19.27 0.24 13.47
C ALA A 154 -20.50 -0.62 13.82
#